data_AF-K9SIB0-F1
#
_entry.id   AF-K9SIB0-F1
#
_cell.length_a   1.000
_cell.length_b   1.000
_cell.length_c   1.000
_cell.angle_alpha   90.00
_cell.angle_beta   90.00
_cell.angle_gamma   90.00
#
_symmetry.space_group_name_H-M   'P 1'
#
loop_
_entity.id
_entity.type
_entity.pdbx_description
1 polymer ?
#
loop_
_entity_poly.entity_id
_entity_poly.type
_entity_poly.pdbx_seq_one_letter_code
_entity_poly.pdbx_strand_id
1 'polypeptide(L)'
;MVNTIEKPSGHPLADYVHRLETGGILLDESSENLIEVVGILKSYGVVLDAYSNNLIYIANQQFLVLFPFLKYFNGEFSLGKLWQHWNHDRINYEYAEYCMKSMLWHGSGGLDAYLDTDDFKQNAEKAILAKLKFNPIMLALHRLFPGFLPEMVRQMSYYSGLGQFWRVMSDMFLDLSDRYDRGEIKTVLNTVEHIQAALVANAAKPITYAVEIGGQTYDILPASAELTFLMDTGVPYVEAIFFRGTPFPGTISYNAQVQQIPDQQGAFCYGALYADPLPIGGSGIPPTLLMQDMRHYLPDYLHQLYQNTLRGEDDLRVKICETFQKSMFCVTSAAIRGLMPHPIDSGDPEHLAANRKYLEGWMDRFLTSRIYNVNQ
;
A
#
# COMPACT_ATOMS: atom_id res chain seq x y z
N MET A 1 -30.65 26.28 -24.90
CA MET A 1 -30.58 25.68 -23.55
C MET A 1 -29.69 26.59 -22.73
N VAL A 2 -30.19 27.08 -21.60
CA VAL A 2 -29.42 27.96 -20.72
C VAL A 2 -28.33 27.10 -20.09
N ASN A 3 -27.06 27.41 -20.36
CA ASN A 3 -25.94 26.86 -19.60
C ASN A 3 -26.12 27.33 -18.15
N THR A 4 -26.74 26.51 -17.32
CA THR A 4 -26.73 26.70 -15.87
C THR A 4 -25.28 26.48 -15.46
N ILE A 5 -24.53 27.58 -15.30
CA ILE A 5 -23.22 27.53 -14.67
C ILE A 5 -23.50 27.09 -13.24
N GLU A 6 -23.28 25.81 -12.95
CA GLU A 6 -23.38 25.32 -11.58
C GLU A 6 -22.47 26.18 -10.71
N LYS A 7 -23.01 26.58 -9.56
CA LYS A 7 -22.25 27.39 -8.61
C LYS A 7 -21.00 26.61 -8.18
N PRO A 8 -19.81 27.23 -8.17
CA PRO A 8 -18.60 26.55 -7.72
C PRO A 8 -18.79 26.00 -6.29
N SER A 9 -18.13 24.88 -6.00
CA SER A 9 -18.15 24.25 -4.67
C SER A 9 -17.75 25.27 -3.59
N GLY A 10 -18.42 25.22 -2.44
CA GLY A 10 -18.08 26.05 -1.27
C GLY A 10 -17.00 25.42 -0.38
N HIS A 11 -16.45 24.27 -0.76
CA HIS A 11 -15.48 23.52 0.04
C HIS A 11 -14.13 24.27 0.14
N PRO A 12 -13.36 24.17 1.26
CA PRO A 12 -12.03 24.77 1.38
C PRO A 12 -11.01 24.34 0.31
N LEU A 13 -11.24 23.19 -0.31
CA LEU A 13 -10.48 22.62 -1.44
C LEU A 13 -11.25 22.70 -2.76
N ALA A 14 -12.10 23.70 -2.95
CA ALA A 14 -12.98 23.83 -4.14
C ALA A 14 -12.22 23.78 -5.47
N ASP A 15 -10.99 24.31 -5.53
CA ASP A 15 -10.16 24.27 -6.73
C ASP A 15 -9.85 22.83 -7.17
N TYR A 16 -9.61 21.93 -6.22
CA TYR A 16 -9.39 20.50 -6.49
C TYR A 16 -10.69 19.80 -6.89
N VAL A 17 -11.84 20.17 -6.31
CA VAL A 17 -13.15 19.67 -6.75
C VAL A 17 -13.39 20.02 -8.21
N HIS A 18 -13.28 21.31 -8.57
CA HIS A 18 -13.46 21.77 -9.94
C HIS A 18 -12.46 21.13 -10.91
N ARG A 19 -11.22 20.95 -10.48
CA ARG A 19 -10.19 20.27 -11.27
C ARG A 19 -10.58 18.82 -11.58
N LEU A 20 -11.07 18.08 -10.59
CA LEU A 20 -11.51 16.69 -10.79
C LEU A 20 -12.79 16.60 -11.62
N GLU A 21 -13.74 17.53 -11.44
CA GLU A 21 -14.96 17.65 -12.25
C GLU A 21 -14.67 17.90 -13.74
N THR A 22 -13.55 18.54 -14.05
CA THR A 22 -13.11 18.82 -15.43
C THR A 22 -12.16 17.76 -15.99
N GLY A 23 -12.00 16.62 -15.30
CA GLY A 23 -11.17 15.50 -15.74
C GLY A 23 -9.69 15.60 -15.39
N GLY A 24 -9.30 16.59 -14.57
CA GLY A 24 -7.97 16.70 -14.00
C GLY A 24 -7.72 15.71 -12.86
N ILE A 25 -6.63 15.94 -12.12
CA ILE A 25 -6.12 15.05 -11.06
C ILE A 25 -5.60 15.87 -9.87
N LEU A 26 -5.30 15.23 -8.74
CA LEU A 26 -4.88 15.94 -7.51
C LEU A 26 -3.51 16.62 -7.64
N LEU A 27 -2.59 16.04 -8.41
CA LEU A 27 -1.25 16.59 -8.65
C LEU A 27 -1.25 17.52 -9.87
N ASP A 28 -0.51 18.62 -9.80
CA ASP A 28 -0.35 19.58 -10.88
C ASP A 28 0.39 18.95 -12.08
N GLU A 29 -0.04 19.34 -13.28
CA GLU A 29 0.57 18.89 -14.52
C GLU A 29 1.85 19.69 -14.79
N SER A 30 3.00 19.02 -14.78
CA SER A 30 4.29 19.59 -15.19
C SER A 30 5.23 18.49 -15.69
N SER A 31 6.19 18.85 -16.53
CA SER A 31 7.20 17.89 -17.00
C SER A 31 8.05 17.32 -15.87
N GLU A 32 8.29 18.12 -14.83
CA GLU A 32 9.02 17.71 -13.63
C GLU A 32 8.22 16.70 -12.81
N ASN A 33 6.96 16.99 -12.50
CA ASN A 33 6.08 16.05 -11.78
C ASN A 33 5.92 14.73 -12.54
N LEU A 34 5.87 14.77 -13.88
CA LEU A 34 5.84 13.56 -14.69
C LEU A 34 7.09 12.71 -14.49
N ILE A 35 8.28 13.32 -14.59
CA ILE A 35 9.57 12.66 -14.38
C ILE A 35 9.64 12.05 -12.97
N GLU A 36 9.28 12.82 -11.97
CA GLU A 36 9.30 12.39 -10.57
C GLU A 36 8.37 11.21 -10.32
N VAL A 37 7.10 11.31 -10.76
CA VAL A 37 6.09 10.28 -10.52
C VAL A 37 6.45 8.99 -11.24
N VAL A 38 6.80 9.04 -12.53
CA VAL A 38 7.16 7.82 -13.27
C VAL A 38 8.45 7.22 -12.71
N GLY A 39 9.46 8.06 -12.47
CA GLY A 39 10.75 7.59 -11.97
C GLY A 39 10.67 6.95 -10.59
N ILE A 40 9.90 7.53 -9.67
CA ILE A 40 9.77 6.95 -8.34
C ILE A 40 8.92 5.68 -8.35
N LEU A 41 7.89 5.62 -9.20
CA LEU A 41 7.10 4.40 -9.35
C LEU A 41 7.92 3.26 -9.98
N LYS A 42 8.88 3.55 -10.87
CA LYS A 42 9.83 2.53 -11.36
C LYS A 42 10.66 1.94 -10.22
N SER A 43 11.28 2.80 -9.41
CA SER A 43 12.07 2.38 -8.24
C SER A 43 11.20 1.58 -7.25
N TYR A 44 10.02 2.10 -6.94
CA TYR A 44 9.08 1.45 -6.04
C TYR A 44 8.60 0.10 -6.57
N GLY A 45 8.37 -0.02 -7.89
CA GLY A 45 7.99 -1.28 -8.54
C GLY A 45 9.03 -2.38 -8.29
N VAL A 46 10.33 -2.06 -8.42
CA VAL A 46 11.40 -3.03 -8.13
C VAL A 46 11.40 -3.45 -6.65
N VAL A 47 11.22 -2.50 -5.73
CA VAL A 47 11.16 -2.81 -4.29
C VAL A 47 9.90 -3.62 -3.95
N LEU A 48 8.76 -3.31 -4.56
CA LEU A 48 7.51 -4.05 -4.39
C LEU A 48 7.59 -5.48 -4.91
N ASP A 49 8.29 -5.73 -6.02
CA ASP A 49 8.57 -7.08 -6.50
C ASP A 49 9.26 -7.91 -5.40
N ALA A 50 10.34 -7.36 -4.82
CA ALA A 50 11.08 -8.01 -3.77
C ALA A 50 10.22 -8.24 -2.53
N TYR A 51 9.46 -7.22 -2.09
CA TYR A 51 8.56 -7.32 -0.94
C TYR A 51 7.46 -8.35 -1.17
N SER A 52 6.81 -8.34 -2.33
CA SER A 52 5.75 -9.29 -2.70
C SER A 52 6.26 -10.73 -2.61
N ASN A 53 7.40 -11.01 -3.25
CA ASN A 53 8.03 -12.32 -3.22
C ASN A 53 8.34 -12.78 -1.79
N ASN A 54 8.85 -11.86 -0.95
CA ASN A 54 9.18 -12.19 0.43
C ASN A 54 7.93 -12.45 1.29
N LEU A 55 6.88 -11.62 1.19
CA LEU A 55 5.66 -11.82 1.98
C LEU A 55 4.97 -13.14 1.61
N ILE A 56 4.89 -13.47 0.32
CA ILE A 56 4.36 -14.77 -0.15
C ILE A 56 5.22 -15.92 0.35
N TYR A 57 6.55 -15.78 0.30
CA TYR A 57 7.46 -16.78 0.86
C TYR A 57 7.25 -16.99 2.36
N ILE A 58 7.09 -15.92 3.14
CA ILE A 58 6.85 -16.00 4.59
C ILE A 58 5.55 -16.76 4.87
N ALA A 59 4.45 -16.38 4.19
CA ALA A 59 3.17 -17.07 4.34
C ALA A 59 3.31 -18.58 4.04
N ASN A 60 3.87 -18.93 2.88
CA ASN A 60 3.88 -20.31 2.41
C ASN A 60 4.91 -21.19 3.13
N GLN A 61 6.13 -20.69 3.33
CA GLN A 61 7.28 -21.50 3.74
C GLN A 61 7.63 -21.33 5.22
N GLN A 62 7.22 -20.22 5.84
CA GLN A 62 7.43 -19.98 7.28
C GLN A 62 6.16 -20.20 8.10
N PHE A 63 5.14 -20.86 7.53
CA PHE A 63 3.88 -21.16 8.19
C PHE A 63 4.08 -21.88 9.53
N LEU A 64 3.73 -21.16 10.61
CA LEU A 64 3.84 -21.59 12.01
C LEU A 64 5.23 -22.10 12.41
N VAL A 65 6.28 -21.56 11.79
CA VAL A 65 7.67 -21.75 12.25
C VAL A 65 7.92 -20.83 13.44
N LEU A 66 8.22 -21.41 14.61
CA LEU A 66 8.37 -20.66 15.87
C LEU A 66 9.53 -19.65 15.85
N PHE A 67 10.64 -20.03 15.21
CA PHE A 67 11.85 -19.22 15.13
C PHE A 67 12.28 -19.07 13.67
N PRO A 68 11.61 -18.19 12.90
CA PRO A 68 11.82 -18.08 11.46
C PRO A 68 13.06 -17.20 11.17
N PHE A 69 14.24 -17.64 11.62
CA PHE A 69 15.50 -16.89 11.57
C PHE A 69 15.88 -16.45 10.14
N LEU A 70 15.54 -17.28 9.14
CA LEU A 70 15.86 -17.05 7.73
C LEU A 70 14.65 -16.56 6.91
N LYS A 71 13.64 -15.96 7.55
CA LYS A 71 12.40 -15.53 6.86
C LYS A 71 12.63 -14.55 5.70
N TYR A 72 13.72 -13.79 5.74
CA TYR A 72 14.07 -12.81 4.69
C TYR A 72 14.98 -13.37 3.58
N PHE A 73 15.26 -14.68 3.60
CA PHE A 73 16.16 -15.30 2.62
C PHE A 73 15.44 -15.85 1.39
N ASN A 74 14.10 -15.86 1.37
CA ASN A 74 13.29 -16.42 0.27
C ASN A 74 13.65 -17.87 -0.09
N GLY A 75 14.11 -18.66 0.89
CA GLY A 75 14.53 -20.05 0.70
C GLY A 75 15.96 -20.21 0.14
N GLU A 76 16.63 -19.10 -0.15
CA GLU A 76 17.96 -19.09 -0.79
C GLU A 76 19.06 -18.81 0.23
N PHE A 77 19.41 -19.80 1.05
CA PHE A 77 20.50 -19.62 2.02
C PHE A 77 21.88 -19.70 1.36
N SER A 78 22.74 -18.71 1.66
CA SER A 78 24.17 -18.78 1.42
C SER A 78 24.93 -17.98 2.49
N LEU A 79 26.20 -18.33 2.73
CA LEU A 79 27.05 -17.57 3.66
C LEU A 79 27.27 -16.12 3.19
N GLY A 80 27.32 -15.89 1.88
CA GLY A 80 27.39 -14.54 1.30
C GLY A 80 26.15 -13.71 1.62
N LYS A 81 24.95 -14.28 1.42
CA LYS A 81 23.68 -13.62 1.77
C LYS A 81 23.57 -13.39 3.28
N LEU A 82 24.05 -14.31 4.11
CA LEU A 82 24.11 -14.11 5.55
C LEU A 82 24.98 -12.90 5.94
N TRP A 83 26.17 -12.78 5.35
CA TRP A 83 27.06 -11.65 5.57
C TRP A 83 26.46 -10.32 5.09
N GLN A 84 25.84 -10.32 3.91
CA GLN A 84 25.08 -9.16 3.39
C GLN A 84 24.01 -8.71 4.38
N HIS A 85 23.20 -9.65 4.89
CA HIS A 85 22.16 -9.34 5.86
C HIS A 85 22.71 -8.79 7.18
N TRP A 86 23.82 -9.33 7.70
CA TRP A 86 24.46 -8.81 8.92
C TRP A 86 25.06 -7.42 8.75
N ASN A 87 25.55 -7.09 7.56
CA ASN A 87 26.07 -5.76 7.25
C ASN A 87 25.00 -4.77 6.78
N HIS A 88 23.72 -5.15 6.83
CA HIS A 88 22.59 -4.33 6.36
C HIS A 88 22.67 -4.01 4.85
N ASP A 89 23.34 -4.83 4.06
CA ASP A 89 23.37 -4.75 2.60
C ASP A 89 22.25 -5.63 2.02
N ARG A 90 21.00 -5.19 2.23
CA ARG A 90 19.80 -5.91 1.82
C ARG A 90 18.60 -4.98 1.70
N ILE A 91 17.55 -5.49 1.06
CA ILE A 91 16.21 -4.92 1.09
C ILE A 91 15.65 -4.96 2.52
N ASN A 92 15.06 -3.85 2.97
CA ASN A 92 14.45 -3.67 4.29
C ASN A 92 13.03 -4.25 4.38
N TYR A 93 12.91 -5.58 4.29
CA TYR A 93 11.63 -6.32 4.38
C TYR A 93 10.81 -6.03 5.65
N GLU A 94 11.40 -5.44 6.69
CA GLU A 94 10.68 -4.95 7.87
C GLU A 94 9.63 -3.91 7.52
N TYR A 95 9.83 -3.11 6.47
CA TYR A 95 8.81 -2.17 6.02
C TYR A 95 7.60 -2.89 5.41
N ALA A 96 7.84 -3.97 4.66
CA ALA A 96 6.79 -4.83 4.14
C ALA A 96 5.93 -5.41 5.28
N GLU A 97 6.58 -5.92 6.33
CA GLU A 97 5.89 -6.38 7.54
C GLU A 97 5.18 -5.26 8.30
N TYR A 98 5.76 -4.06 8.35
CA TYR A 98 5.14 -2.90 8.97
C TYR A 98 3.81 -2.57 8.27
N CYS A 99 3.78 -2.54 6.93
CA CYS A 99 2.53 -2.37 6.18
C CYS A 99 1.54 -3.49 6.44
N MET A 100 1.99 -4.75 6.39
CA MET A 100 1.14 -5.91 6.65
C MET A 100 0.50 -5.85 8.04
N LYS A 101 1.31 -5.57 9.09
CA LYS A 101 0.82 -5.45 10.48
C LYS A 101 -0.11 -4.26 10.65
N SER A 102 0.14 -3.16 9.94
CA SER A 102 -0.76 -2.01 9.95
C SER A 102 -2.11 -2.35 9.36
N MET A 103 -2.16 -3.10 8.24
CA MET A 103 -3.42 -3.59 7.67
C MET A 103 -4.15 -4.52 8.63
N LEU A 104 -3.45 -5.50 9.21
CA LEU A 104 -4.01 -6.43 10.20
C LEU A 104 -4.62 -5.69 11.40
N TRP A 105 -3.92 -4.68 11.92
CA TRP A 105 -4.38 -3.95 13.11
C TRP A 105 -5.54 -2.98 12.83
N HIS A 106 -5.58 -2.39 11.63
CA HIS A 106 -6.69 -1.53 11.21
C HIS A 106 -7.95 -2.29 10.81
N GLY A 107 -7.83 -3.60 10.51
CA GLY A 107 -8.94 -4.55 10.34
C GLY A 107 -10.08 -4.04 9.45
N SER A 108 -9.92 -4.10 8.12
CA SER A 108 -10.97 -3.63 7.21
C SER A 108 -11.02 -4.42 5.88
N GLY A 109 -12.18 -4.36 5.23
CA GLY A 109 -12.45 -5.03 3.95
C GLY A 109 -12.88 -6.49 4.09
N GLY A 110 -13.10 -7.14 2.95
CA GLY A 110 -13.61 -8.50 2.94
C GLY A 110 -12.59 -9.57 3.34
N LEU A 111 -11.28 -9.31 3.20
CA LEU A 111 -10.26 -10.19 3.77
C LEU A 111 -10.42 -10.29 5.29
N ASP A 112 -10.50 -9.16 5.99
CA ASP A 112 -10.66 -9.15 7.44
C ASP A 112 -11.98 -9.81 7.88
N ALA A 113 -13.07 -9.48 7.19
CA ALA A 113 -14.38 -10.07 7.45
C ALA A 113 -14.38 -11.61 7.26
N TYR A 114 -13.69 -12.12 6.24
CA TYR A 114 -13.55 -13.56 6.03
C TYR A 114 -12.78 -14.24 7.18
N LEU A 115 -11.75 -13.58 7.72
CA LEU A 115 -10.91 -14.13 8.79
C LEU A 115 -11.66 -14.28 10.13
N ASP A 116 -12.84 -13.67 10.28
CA ASP A 116 -13.73 -13.88 11.44
C ASP A 116 -14.71 -15.05 11.29
N THR A 117 -14.86 -15.59 10.08
CA THR A 117 -15.82 -16.65 9.78
C THR A 117 -15.44 -18.00 10.40
N ASP A 118 -16.45 -18.85 10.58
CA ASP A 118 -16.21 -20.22 11.04
C ASP A 118 -15.52 -21.09 9.97
N ASP A 119 -15.69 -20.75 8.69
CA ASP A 119 -14.99 -21.41 7.59
C ASP A 119 -13.48 -21.21 7.69
N PHE A 120 -13.04 -19.96 7.91
CA PHE A 120 -11.63 -19.67 8.15
C PHE A 120 -11.10 -20.43 9.37
N LYS A 121 -11.83 -20.40 10.50
CA LYS A 121 -11.40 -21.10 11.72
C LYS A 121 -11.23 -22.61 11.49
N GLN A 122 -12.16 -23.24 10.77
CA GLN A 122 -12.08 -24.66 10.44
C GLN A 122 -10.90 -24.97 9.52
N ASN A 123 -10.65 -24.12 8.52
CA ASN A 123 -9.54 -24.27 7.58
C ASN A 123 -8.18 -24.08 8.28
N ALA A 124 -8.05 -23.05 9.11
CA ALA A 124 -6.89 -22.81 9.95
C ALA A 124 -6.63 -23.99 10.90
N GLU A 125 -7.65 -24.51 11.58
CA GLU A 125 -7.51 -25.62 12.53
C GLU A 125 -6.99 -26.89 11.84
N LYS A 126 -7.50 -27.22 10.65
CA LYS A 126 -7.00 -28.37 9.86
C LYS A 126 -5.51 -28.23 9.57
N ALA A 127 -5.06 -27.05 9.14
CA ALA A 127 -3.66 -26.78 8.84
C ALA A 127 -2.78 -26.78 10.11
N ILE A 128 -3.26 -26.21 11.22
CA ILE A 128 -2.58 -26.20 12.52
C ILE A 128 -2.35 -27.63 13.01
N LEU A 129 -3.40 -28.46 13.04
CA LEU A 129 -3.30 -29.85 13.51
C LEU A 129 -2.38 -30.67 12.61
N ALA A 130 -2.41 -30.44 11.29
CA ALA A 130 -1.48 -31.08 10.37
C ALA A 130 -0.03 -30.68 10.65
N LYS A 131 0.25 -29.38 10.83
CA LYS A 131 1.59 -28.86 11.12
C LYS A 131 2.14 -29.38 12.44
N LEU A 132 1.29 -29.51 13.45
CA LEU A 132 1.68 -29.91 14.80
C LEU A 132 1.56 -31.42 15.06
N LYS A 133 1.15 -32.23 14.09
CA LYS A 133 0.91 -33.68 14.23
C LYS A 133 2.01 -34.43 14.98
N PHE A 134 3.27 -34.05 14.76
CA PHE A 134 4.45 -34.68 15.36
C PHE A 134 5.07 -33.86 16.51
N ASN A 135 4.40 -32.81 16.99
CA ASN A 135 4.87 -31.94 18.07
C ASN A 135 3.85 -31.90 19.23
N PRO A 136 3.89 -32.87 20.15
CA PRO A 136 2.90 -33.02 21.22
C PRO A 136 2.91 -31.84 22.21
N ILE A 137 4.05 -31.19 22.42
CA ILE A 137 4.18 -30.00 23.28
C ILE A 137 3.36 -28.85 22.68
N MET A 138 3.53 -28.60 21.38
CA MET A 138 2.78 -27.54 20.71
C MET A 138 1.29 -27.86 20.60
N LEU A 139 0.90 -29.13 20.43
CA LEU A 139 -0.51 -29.53 20.50
C LEU A 139 -1.12 -29.26 21.88
N ALA A 140 -0.37 -29.52 22.96
CA ALA A 140 -0.82 -29.19 24.31
C ALA A 140 -0.98 -27.68 24.51
N LEU A 141 -0.02 -26.88 24.04
CA LEU A 141 -0.08 -25.42 24.08
C LEU A 141 -1.27 -24.88 23.28
N HIS A 142 -1.52 -25.42 22.08
CA HIS A 142 -2.68 -25.04 21.27
C HIS A 142 -4.00 -25.31 22.00
N ARG A 143 -4.13 -26.45 22.70
CA ARG A 143 -5.31 -26.75 23.51
C ARG A 143 -5.50 -25.81 24.69
N LEU A 144 -4.41 -25.39 25.34
CA LEU A 144 -4.45 -24.46 26.48
C LEU A 144 -4.72 -23.02 26.02
N PHE A 145 -4.23 -22.64 24.84
CA PHE A 145 -4.32 -21.29 24.28
C PHE A 145 -4.89 -21.34 22.85
N PRO A 146 -6.17 -21.72 22.68
CA PRO A 146 -6.75 -22.00 21.36
C PRO A 146 -6.80 -20.79 20.42
N GLY A 147 -6.71 -19.57 20.93
CA GLY A 147 -6.66 -18.36 20.11
C GLY A 147 -5.28 -18.02 19.54
N PHE A 148 -4.18 -18.56 20.08
CA PHE A 148 -2.84 -18.12 19.73
C PHE A 148 -2.43 -18.48 18.30
N LEU A 149 -2.60 -19.75 17.90
CA LEU A 149 -2.21 -20.20 16.56
C LEU A 149 -3.17 -19.73 15.46
N PRO A 150 -4.50 -19.70 15.65
CA PRO A 150 -5.40 -19.09 14.67
C PRO A 150 -5.06 -17.64 14.37
N GLU A 151 -4.65 -16.86 15.37
CA GLU A 151 -4.21 -15.47 15.16
C GLU A 151 -2.89 -15.40 14.36
N MET A 152 -1.97 -16.34 14.57
CA MET A 152 -0.79 -16.47 13.71
C MET A 152 -1.16 -16.85 12.27
N VAL A 153 -2.18 -17.70 12.08
CA VAL A 153 -2.71 -18.01 10.73
C VAL A 153 -3.37 -16.78 10.12
N ARG A 154 -4.12 -15.97 10.89
CA ARG A 154 -4.67 -14.68 10.44
C ARG A 154 -3.56 -13.78 9.92
N GLN A 155 -2.47 -13.65 10.68
CA GLN A 155 -1.31 -12.89 10.24
C GLN A 155 -0.72 -13.43 8.93
N MET A 156 -0.59 -14.76 8.76
CA MET A 156 -0.13 -15.37 7.51
C MET A 156 -1.06 -15.09 6.32
N SER A 157 -2.38 -15.00 6.55
CA SER A 157 -3.33 -14.58 5.51
C SER A 157 -3.07 -13.14 5.06
N TYR A 158 -2.75 -12.22 5.98
CA TYR A 158 -2.37 -10.85 5.63
C TYR A 158 -1.01 -10.77 4.90
N TYR A 159 -0.03 -11.60 5.28
CA TYR A 159 1.21 -11.75 4.49
C TYR A 159 0.89 -12.15 3.04
N SER A 160 0.10 -13.20 2.84
CA SER A 160 -0.25 -13.68 1.52
C SER A 160 -1.08 -12.67 0.72
N GLY A 161 -2.12 -12.08 1.32
CA GLY A 161 -2.99 -11.11 0.68
C GLY A 161 -2.25 -9.84 0.24
N LEU A 162 -1.43 -9.26 1.13
CA LEU A 162 -0.61 -8.09 0.77
C LEU A 162 0.46 -8.43 -0.27
N GLY A 163 1.09 -9.60 -0.17
CA GLY A 163 2.05 -10.06 -1.16
C GLY A 163 1.43 -10.19 -2.56
N GLN A 164 0.23 -10.77 -2.67
CA GLN A 164 -0.52 -10.88 -3.93
C GLN A 164 -0.96 -9.51 -4.47
N PHE A 165 -1.40 -8.61 -3.60
CA PHE A 165 -1.71 -7.23 -3.99
C PHE A 165 -0.49 -6.53 -4.59
N TRP A 166 0.66 -6.57 -3.90
CA TRP A 166 1.88 -5.91 -4.37
C TRP A 166 2.48 -6.53 -5.62
N ARG A 167 2.22 -7.81 -5.91
CA ARG A 167 2.60 -8.41 -7.21
C ARG A 167 1.97 -7.62 -8.36
N VAL A 168 0.66 -7.38 -8.30
CA VAL A 168 -0.06 -6.63 -9.34
C VAL A 168 0.45 -5.18 -9.42
N MET A 169 0.65 -4.54 -8.26
CA MET A 169 1.11 -3.14 -8.22
C MET A 169 2.54 -2.99 -8.79
N SER A 170 3.44 -3.91 -8.46
CA SER A 170 4.79 -3.98 -9.00
C SER A 170 4.76 -4.06 -10.52
N ASP A 171 4.06 -5.06 -11.08
CA ASP A 171 4.00 -5.28 -12.52
C ASP A 171 3.43 -4.05 -13.26
N MET A 172 2.39 -3.43 -12.68
CA MET A 172 1.79 -2.19 -13.19
C MET A 172 2.79 -1.01 -13.20
N PHE A 173 3.50 -0.76 -12.12
CA PHE A 173 4.46 0.36 -12.05
C PHE A 173 5.67 0.16 -12.96
N LEU A 174 6.11 -1.09 -13.13
CA LEU A 174 7.19 -1.41 -14.07
C LEU A 174 6.74 -1.21 -15.52
N ASP A 175 5.52 -1.63 -15.89
CA ASP A 175 4.98 -1.38 -17.23
C ASP A 175 4.77 0.11 -17.50
N LEU A 176 4.28 0.89 -16.52
CA LEU A 176 4.17 2.35 -16.63
C LEU A 176 5.52 2.99 -17.03
N SER A 177 6.59 2.60 -16.36
CA SER A 177 7.94 3.09 -16.66
C SER A 177 8.38 2.67 -18.06
N ASP A 178 8.17 1.42 -18.45
CA ASP A 178 8.58 0.93 -19.77
C ASP A 178 7.80 1.65 -20.88
N ARG A 179 6.53 2.01 -20.64
CA ARG A 179 5.70 2.82 -21.54
C ARG A 179 6.18 4.27 -21.63
N TYR A 180 6.62 4.84 -20.51
CA TYR A 180 7.24 6.17 -20.49
C TYR A 180 8.54 6.19 -21.30
N ASP A 181 9.41 5.18 -21.14
CA ASP A 181 10.67 5.07 -21.89
C ASP A 181 10.44 4.93 -23.40
N ARG A 182 9.30 4.37 -23.81
CA ARG A 182 8.85 4.32 -25.21
C ARG A 182 8.20 5.62 -25.72
N GLY A 183 8.03 6.63 -24.86
CA GLY A 183 7.40 7.90 -25.19
C GLY A 183 5.87 7.86 -25.27
N GLU A 184 5.24 6.83 -24.69
CA GLU A 184 3.77 6.67 -24.68
C GLU A 184 3.11 7.49 -23.57
N ILE A 185 3.77 7.63 -22.42
CA ILE A 185 3.30 8.42 -21.28
C ILE A 185 3.87 9.84 -21.40
N LYS A 186 3.00 10.84 -21.58
CA LYS A 186 3.41 12.23 -21.88
C LYS A 186 2.95 13.24 -20.84
N THR A 187 2.04 12.85 -19.97
CA THR A 187 1.45 13.71 -18.94
C THR A 187 1.25 12.94 -17.64
N VAL A 188 1.15 13.66 -16.53
CA VAL A 188 0.77 13.09 -15.23
C VAL A 188 -0.62 12.46 -15.34
N LEU A 189 -1.52 13.07 -16.12
CA LEU A 189 -2.82 12.47 -16.43
C LEU A 189 -2.70 11.07 -17.07
N ASN A 190 -1.80 10.87 -18.05
CA ASN A 190 -1.59 9.55 -18.66
C ASN A 190 -1.11 8.51 -17.62
N THR A 191 -0.33 8.94 -16.64
CA THR A 191 0.10 8.08 -15.54
C THR A 191 -1.10 7.63 -14.68
N VAL A 192 -1.99 8.56 -14.34
CA VAL A 192 -3.22 8.25 -13.59
C VAL A 192 -4.15 7.33 -14.38
N GLU A 193 -4.32 7.57 -15.69
CA GLU A 193 -5.13 6.73 -16.57
C GLU A 193 -4.58 5.30 -16.69
N HIS A 194 -3.25 5.17 -16.79
CA HIS A 194 -2.58 3.87 -16.78
C HIS A 194 -2.88 3.10 -15.49
N ILE A 195 -2.69 3.75 -14.33
CA ILE A 195 -2.94 3.13 -13.01
C ILE A 195 -4.41 2.74 -12.88
N GLN A 196 -5.33 3.63 -13.26
CA GLN A 196 -6.78 3.36 -13.22
C GLN A 196 -7.14 2.14 -14.07
N ALA A 197 -6.64 2.07 -15.31
CA ALA A 197 -6.91 0.97 -16.22
C ALA A 197 -6.41 -0.37 -15.66
N ALA A 198 -5.21 -0.39 -15.08
CA ALA A 198 -4.63 -1.60 -14.49
C ALA A 198 -5.37 -2.05 -13.22
N LEU A 199 -5.82 -1.12 -12.36
CA LEU A 199 -6.65 -1.42 -11.20
C LEU A 199 -7.99 -2.06 -11.63
N VAL A 200 -8.64 -1.50 -12.66
CA VAL A 200 -9.89 -2.06 -13.21
C VAL A 200 -9.66 -3.42 -13.83
N ALA A 201 -8.61 -3.59 -14.63
CA ALA A 201 -8.29 -4.86 -15.30
C ALA A 201 -8.01 -6.00 -14.31
N ASN A 202 -7.47 -5.69 -13.14
CA ASN A 202 -7.17 -6.67 -12.10
C ASN A 202 -8.24 -6.73 -11.00
N ALA A 203 -9.32 -5.94 -11.06
CA ALA A 203 -10.22 -5.74 -9.93
C ALA A 203 -10.78 -7.05 -9.35
N ALA A 204 -11.18 -7.97 -10.23
CA ALA A 204 -11.76 -9.27 -9.89
C ALA A 204 -10.72 -10.41 -9.80
N LYS A 205 -9.42 -10.11 -9.85
CA LYS A 205 -8.37 -11.13 -9.73
C LYS A 205 -8.49 -11.80 -8.35
N PRO A 206 -8.60 -13.14 -8.27
CA PRO A 206 -8.85 -13.81 -7.00
C PRO A 206 -7.64 -13.72 -6.06
N ILE A 207 -7.93 -13.58 -4.77
CA ILE A 207 -6.94 -13.66 -3.68
C ILE A 207 -7.14 -15.00 -2.99
N THR A 208 -6.16 -15.90 -3.13
CA THR A 208 -6.22 -17.26 -2.57
C THR A 208 -4.94 -17.61 -1.85
N TYR A 209 -5.02 -18.49 -0.86
CA TYR A 209 -3.87 -18.87 -0.06
C TYR A 209 -4.04 -20.29 0.46
N ALA A 210 -3.05 -21.12 0.20
CA ALA A 210 -2.96 -22.47 0.69
C ALA A 210 -1.53 -22.76 1.16
N VAL A 211 -1.39 -23.70 2.10
CA VAL A 211 -0.10 -24.13 2.62
C VAL A 211 0.12 -25.62 2.35
N GLU A 212 1.35 -25.98 2.01
CA GLU A 212 1.74 -27.38 1.86
C GLU A 212 2.33 -27.91 3.17
N ILE A 213 1.75 -28.98 3.71
CA ILE A 213 2.19 -29.61 4.96
C ILE A 213 2.25 -31.12 4.73
N GLY A 214 3.45 -31.69 4.76
CA GLY A 214 3.65 -33.14 4.61
C GLY A 214 3.18 -33.70 3.26
N GLY A 215 3.27 -32.92 2.19
CA GLY A 215 2.82 -33.30 0.84
C GLY A 215 1.32 -33.17 0.61
N GLN A 216 0.57 -32.61 1.56
CA GLN A 216 -0.85 -32.28 1.42
C GLN A 216 -1.06 -30.76 1.44
N THR A 217 -1.94 -30.27 0.57
CA THR A 217 -2.35 -28.87 0.50
C THR A 217 -3.52 -28.60 1.45
N TYR A 218 -3.44 -27.49 2.19
CA TYR A 218 -4.49 -27.00 3.08
C TYR A 218 -4.86 -25.58 2.67
N ASP A 219 -6.08 -25.40 2.17
CA ASP A 219 -6.61 -24.08 1.82
C ASP A 219 -6.90 -23.27 3.08
N ILE A 220 -6.36 -22.06 3.14
CA ILE A 220 -6.59 -21.08 4.23
C ILE A 220 -7.54 -19.98 3.74
N LEU A 221 -7.27 -19.44 2.54
CA LEU A 221 -8.18 -18.56 1.79
C LEU A 221 -8.59 -19.33 0.51
N PRO A 222 -9.67 -20.13 0.56
CA PRO A 222 -10.13 -20.92 -0.58
C PRO A 222 -10.77 -20.02 -1.64
N ALA A 223 -10.78 -20.47 -2.90
CA ALA A 223 -11.44 -19.74 -3.99
C ALA A 223 -12.95 -19.52 -3.75
N SER A 224 -13.60 -20.39 -2.97
CA SER A 224 -15.01 -20.25 -2.57
C SER A 224 -15.28 -19.09 -1.61
N ALA A 225 -14.23 -18.46 -1.05
CA ALA A 225 -14.37 -17.23 -0.28
C ALA A 225 -14.57 -16.00 -1.18
N GLU A 226 -14.37 -16.14 -2.49
CA GLU A 226 -14.59 -15.09 -3.51
C GLU A 226 -13.85 -13.77 -3.22
N LEU A 227 -12.73 -13.83 -2.50
CA LEU A 227 -11.88 -12.67 -2.22
C LEU A 227 -11.20 -12.20 -3.50
N THR A 228 -11.16 -10.89 -3.69
CA THR A 228 -10.71 -10.20 -4.90
C THR A 228 -9.63 -9.16 -4.60
N PHE A 229 -8.79 -8.92 -5.60
CA PHE A 229 -7.68 -7.97 -5.53
C PHE A 229 -8.13 -6.58 -5.07
N LEU A 230 -9.12 -5.97 -5.71
CA LEU A 230 -9.43 -4.57 -5.43
C LEU A 230 -10.18 -4.38 -4.12
N MET A 231 -11.31 -5.07 -3.93
CA MET A 231 -12.19 -4.82 -2.79
C MET A 231 -11.64 -5.39 -1.48
N ASP A 232 -10.92 -6.51 -1.54
CA ASP A 232 -10.53 -7.24 -0.33
C ASP A 232 -9.10 -6.99 0.10
N THR A 233 -8.25 -6.46 -0.80
CA THR A 233 -6.86 -6.12 -0.47
C THR A 233 -6.47 -4.69 -0.87
N GLY A 234 -6.89 -4.20 -2.04
CA GLY A 234 -6.51 -2.88 -2.54
C GLY A 234 -7.14 -1.71 -1.78
N VAL A 235 -8.47 -1.68 -1.65
CA VAL A 235 -9.18 -0.64 -0.90
C VAL A 235 -8.75 -0.63 0.58
N PRO A 236 -8.68 -1.78 1.29
CA PRO A 236 -8.15 -1.83 2.65
C PRO A 236 -6.70 -1.36 2.77
N TYR A 237 -5.85 -1.66 1.78
CA TYR A 237 -4.47 -1.19 1.77
C TYR A 237 -4.39 0.33 1.67
N VAL A 238 -5.16 0.95 0.77
CA VAL A 238 -5.22 2.41 0.63
C VAL A 238 -5.69 3.03 1.96
N GLU A 239 -6.74 2.50 2.56
CA GLU A 239 -7.25 3.00 3.84
C GLU A 239 -6.20 2.90 4.96
N ALA A 240 -5.56 1.73 5.11
CA ALA A 240 -4.61 1.48 6.19
C ALA A 240 -3.27 2.19 6.00
N ILE A 241 -2.76 2.31 4.78
CA ILE A 241 -1.38 2.76 4.50
C ILE A 241 -1.33 4.18 3.96
N PHE A 242 -2.27 4.59 3.11
CA PHE A 242 -2.22 5.93 2.50
C PHE A 242 -2.89 6.96 3.40
N PHE A 243 -3.99 6.57 4.05
CA PHE A 243 -4.74 7.44 4.94
C PHE A 243 -4.29 7.31 6.39
N ARG A 244 -4.57 6.16 7.02
CA ARG A 244 -4.42 6.01 8.46
C ARG A 244 -2.96 5.97 8.90
N GLY A 245 -2.18 5.03 8.34
CA GLY A 245 -0.85 4.73 8.82
C GLY A 245 -0.83 4.33 10.31
N THR A 246 0.36 4.33 10.92
CA THR A 246 0.49 4.29 12.38
C THR A 246 1.19 5.56 12.85
N PRO A 247 0.93 6.05 14.07
CA PRO A 247 1.69 7.15 14.63
C PRO A 247 3.18 6.82 14.61
N PHE A 248 4.02 7.78 14.22
CA PHE A 248 5.46 7.56 14.17
C PHE A 248 6.05 7.86 15.54
N PRO A 249 6.73 6.91 16.20
CA PRO A 249 7.27 7.12 17.55
C PRO A 249 8.36 8.20 17.59
N GLY A 250 8.96 8.54 16.44
CA GLY A 250 9.93 9.64 16.33
C GLY A 250 9.31 11.04 16.28
N THR A 251 8.00 11.17 16.01
CA THR A 251 7.32 12.49 15.87
C THR A 251 6.12 12.67 16.78
N ILE A 252 5.53 11.59 17.29
CA ILE A 252 4.28 11.62 18.07
C ILE A 252 4.48 10.97 19.43
N SER A 253 3.96 11.61 20.48
CA SER A 253 3.92 11.06 21.83
C SER A 253 2.77 10.09 22.00
N TYR A 254 3.10 8.88 22.48
CA TYR A 254 2.12 7.85 22.88
C TYR A 254 1.60 8.04 24.32
N ASN A 255 1.99 9.12 25.00
CA ASN A 255 1.47 9.42 26.32
C ASN A 255 -0.02 9.76 26.23
N ALA A 256 -0.86 8.89 26.79
CA ALA A 256 -2.32 9.04 26.80
C ALA A 256 -2.81 10.36 27.42
N GLN A 257 -2.03 11.00 28.30
CA GLN A 257 -2.38 12.29 28.89
C GLN A 257 -2.25 13.46 27.91
N VAL A 258 -1.37 13.33 26.90
CA VAL A 258 -1.10 14.41 25.93
C VAL A 258 -2.09 14.36 24.77
N GLN A 259 -2.77 13.23 24.56
CA GLN A 259 -3.83 13.06 23.56
C GLN A 259 -3.42 13.47 22.13
N GLN A 260 -2.14 13.23 21.76
CA GLN A 260 -1.67 13.47 20.39
C GLN A 260 -2.13 12.41 19.40
N ILE A 261 -2.46 11.20 19.88
CA ILE A 261 -3.01 10.11 19.06
C ILE A 261 -4.52 10.11 19.26
N PRO A 262 -5.33 10.18 18.19
CA PRO A 262 -6.78 10.04 18.29
C PRO A 262 -7.20 8.72 18.95
N ASP A 263 -8.31 8.71 19.68
CA ASP A 263 -8.83 7.49 20.30
C ASP A 263 -9.40 6.48 19.28
N GLN A 264 -9.87 6.98 18.14
CA GLN A 264 -10.50 6.19 17.08
C GLN A 264 -9.54 6.01 15.90
N GLN A 265 -9.30 4.77 15.48
CA GLN A 265 -8.44 4.44 14.35
C GLN A 265 -8.85 5.16 13.05
N GLY A 266 -10.15 5.33 12.82
CA GLY A 266 -10.67 6.01 11.63
C GLY A 266 -10.28 7.49 11.52
N ALA A 267 -9.81 8.11 12.61
CA ALA A 267 -9.33 9.49 12.62
C ALA A 267 -7.81 9.61 12.41
N PHE A 268 -7.11 8.49 12.20
CA PHE A 268 -5.66 8.51 12.00
C PHE A 268 -5.30 9.16 10.67
N CYS A 269 -4.29 10.03 10.70
CA CYS A 269 -3.79 10.80 9.55
C CYS A 269 -2.26 10.73 9.51
N TYR A 270 -1.70 9.51 9.54
CA TYR A 270 -0.25 9.24 9.56
C TYR A 270 0.23 8.51 8.29
N GLY A 271 -0.68 8.21 7.37
CA GLY A 271 -0.37 7.50 6.14
C GLY A 271 0.43 8.34 5.14
N ALA A 272 0.76 7.73 4.00
CA ALA A 272 1.62 8.32 2.98
C ALA A 272 1.15 9.71 2.48
N LEU A 273 -0.16 10.00 2.49
CA LEU A 273 -0.72 11.27 2.03
C LEU A 273 -0.62 12.41 3.08
N TYR A 274 -0.28 12.08 4.32
CA TYR A 274 -0.25 13.02 5.46
C TYR A 274 1.15 13.17 6.06
N ALA A 275 1.97 12.12 5.96
CA ALA A 275 3.30 12.06 6.53
C ALA A 275 4.17 13.25 6.11
N ASP A 276 4.95 13.77 7.07
CA ASP A 276 5.99 14.75 6.82
C ASP A 276 7.21 14.05 6.19
N PRO A 277 7.70 14.49 5.02
CA PRO A 277 8.90 13.91 4.42
C PRO A 277 10.20 14.36 5.11
N LEU A 278 10.23 15.50 5.82
CA LEU A 278 11.46 16.06 6.38
C LEU A 278 12.15 15.18 7.44
N PRO A 279 11.43 14.46 8.33
CA PRO A 279 12.05 13.59 9.32
C PRO A 279 12.66 12.30 8.75
N ILE A 280 12.52 12.02 7.45
CA ILE A 280 13.03 10.79 6.84
C ILE A 280 14.54 10.67 7.04
N GLY A 281 14.99 9.49 7.45
CA GLY A 281 16.38 9.26 7.89
C GLY A 281 16.58 9.42 9.40
N GLY A 282 15.61 9.96 10.12
CA GLY A 282 15.61 10.05 11.58
C GLY A 282 15.17 8.75 12.27
N SER A 283 15.54 8.63 13.55
CA SER A 283 15.13 7.51 14.41
C SER A 283 13.61 7.51 14.66
N GLY A 284 12.99 6.34 14.61
CA GLY A 284 11.56 6.18 14.89
C GLY A 284 10.64 6.62 13.73
N ILE A 285 11.16 6.67 12.50
CA ILE A 285 10.42 7.04 11.28
C ILE A 285 10.36 5.82 10.33
N PRO A 286 9.32 4.97 10.39
CA PRO A 286 9.25 3.71 9.63
C PRO A 286 9.43 3.84 8.11
N PRO A 287 8.86 4.85 7.41
CA PRO A 287 9.02 5.00 5.96
C PRO A 287 10.47 5.16 5.49
N THR A 288 11.40 5.53 6.38
CA THR A 288 12.84 5.59 6.07
C THR A 288 13.36 4.30 5.45
N LEU A 289 12.85 3.15 5.88
CA LEU A 289 13.25 1.84 5.35
C LEU A 289 12.93 1.70 3.86
N LEU A 290 11.73 2.12 3.45
CA LEU A 290 11.33 2.14 2.05
C LEU A 290 12.15 3.14 1.24
N MET A 291 12.32 4.36 1.76
CA MET A 291 13.10 5.39 1.04
C MET A 291 14.56 4.97 0.85
N GLN A 292 15.11 4.25 1.83
CA GLN A 292 16.45 3.67 1.77
C GLN A 292 16.55 2.56 0.72
N ASP A 293 15.52 1.70 0.58
CA ASP A 293 15.47 0.66 -0.45
C ASP A 293 15.35 1.28 -1.85
N MET A 294 14.42 2.22 -2.03
CA MET A 294 14.17 2.87 -3.32
C MET A 294 15.37 3.67 -3.84
N ARG A 295 16.26 4.14 -2.95
CA ARG A 295 17.47 4.88 -3.37
C ARG A 295 18.39 4.05 -4.28
N HIS A 296 18.33 2.72 -4.16
CA HIS A 296 19.17 1.80 -4.94
C HIS A 296 18.66 1.54 -6.36
N TYR A 297 17.42 1.93 -6.65
CA TYR A 297 16.73 1.59 -7.90
C TYR A 297 16.16 2.84 -8.60
N LEU A 298 16.75 4.00 -8.34
CA LEU A 298 16.39 5.23 -9.04
C LEU A 298 16.83 5.14 -10.51
N PRO A 299 15.95 5.48 -11.48
CA PRO A 299 16.38 5.64 -12.86
C PRO A 299 17.25 6.89 -13.01
N ASP A 300 18.18 6.85 -13.96
CA ASP A 300 19.20 7.89 -14.17
C ASP A 300 18.59 9.29 -14.29
N TYR A 301 17.47 9.43 -15.00
CA TYR A 301 16.81 10.71 -15.21
C TYR A 301 16.26 11.33 -13.91
N LEU A 302 15.78 10.50 -12.97
CA LEU A 302 15.27 10.98 -11.68
C LEU A 302 16.42 11.29 -10.73
N HIS A 303 17.44 10.44 -10.74
CA HIS A 303 18.65 10.68 -9.95
C HIS A 303 19.33 11.99 -10.37
N GLN A 304 19.45 12.25 -11.68
CA GLN A 304 19.97 13.50 -12.21
C GLN A 304 19.12 14.71 -11.79
N LEU A 305 17.78 14.58 -11.80
CA LEU A 305 16.89 15.63 -11.30
C LEU A 305 17.20 15.98 -9.85
N TYR A 306 17.35 14.99 -8.97
CA TYR A 306 17.69 15.20 -7.56
C TYR A 306 19.07 15.80 -7.33
N GLN A 307 20.06 15.40 -8.14
CA GLN A 307 21.42 15.93 -8.06
C GLN A 307 21.49 17.43 -8.36
N ASN A 308 20.56 17.94 -9.17
CA ASN A 308 20.51 19.35 -9.56
C ASN A 308 19.83 20.27 -8.54
N THR A 309 19.37 19.74 -7.38
CA THR A 309 18.80 20.57 -6.32
C THR A 309 19.84 20.98 -5.27
N LEU A 310 19.48 21.90 -4.37
CA LEU A 310 20.40 22.58 -3.45
C LEU A 310 21.35 21.66 -2.67
N ARG A 311 20.89 20.48 -2.26
CA ARG A 311 21.62 19.54 -1.39
C ARG A 311 22.11 18.27 -2.10
N GLY A 312 21.97 18.18 -3.43
CA GLY A 312 22.48 17.07 -4.22
C GLY A 312 22.01 15.70 -3.71
N GLU A 313 22.90 14.88 -3.16
CA GLU A 313 22.56 13.55 -2.63
C GLU A 313 22.41 13.51 -1.09
N ASP A 314 22.76 14.58 -0.38
CA ASP A 314 22.81 14.58 1.09
C ASP A 314 21.43 14.32 1.72
N ASP A 315 20.37 14.80 1.07
CA ASP A 315 18.97 14.66 1.46
C ASP A 315 18.17 13.75 0.50
N LEU A 316 18.85 12.84 -0.21
CA LEU A 316 18.24 11.99 -1.23
C LEU A 316 16.99 11.23 -0.73
N ARG A 317 17.01 10.70 0.50
CA ARG A 317 15.84 10.00 1.06
C ARG A 317 14.62 10.91 1.27
N VAL A 318 14.84 12.19 1.57
CA VAL A 318 13.76 13.18 1.73
C VAL A 318 13.12 13.42 0.36
N LYS A 319 13.92 13.66 -0.68
CA LYS A 319 13.45 13.84 -2.06
C LYS A 319 12.68 12.64 -2.58
N ILE A 320 13.20 11.44 -2.34
CA ILE A 320 12.53 10.17 -2.65
C ILE A 320 11.15 10.13 -1.97
N CYS A 321 11.05 10.55 -0.70
CA CYS A 321 9.78 10.58 0.02
C CYS A 321 8.79 11.60 -0.56
N GLU A 322 9.28 12.79 -0.94
CA GLU A 322 8.46 13.85 -1.54
C GLU A 322 7.86 13.40 -2.88
N THR A 323 8.68 12.85 -3.78
CA THR A 323 8.18 12.33 -5.07
C THR A 323 7.32 11.09 -4.89
N PHE A 324 7.66 10.22 -3.92
CA PHE A 324 6.81 9.08 -3.57
C PHE A 324 5.43 9.59 -3.16
N GLN A 325 5.35 10.62 -2.31
CA GLN A 325 4.09 11.23 -1.89
C GLN A 325 3.32 11.82 -3.09
N LYS A 326 3.98 12.52 -4.03
CA LYS A 326 3.36 12.96 -5.30
C LYS A 326 2.73 11.78 -6.05
N SER A 327 3.46 10.67 -6.19
CA SER A 327 2.95 9.47 -6.87
C SER A 327 1.75 8.83 -6.14
N MET A 328 1.71 8.88 -4.81
CA MET A 328 0.57 8.38 -4.04
C MET A 328 -0.69 9.22 -4.30
N PHE A 329 -0.57 10.55 -4.46
CA PHE A 329 -1.69 11.39 -4.90
C PHE A 329 -2.17 11.04 -6.32
N CYS A 330 -1.29 10.62 -7.22
CA CYS A 330 -1.67 10.10 -8.54
C CYS A 330 -2.45 8.77 -8.43
N VAL A 331 -1.95 7.82 -7.62
CA VAL A 331 -2.64 6.55 -7.37
C VAL A 331 -4.02 6.79 -6.74
N THR A 332 -4.12 7.72 -5.79
CA THR A 332 -5.39 8.12 -5.18
C THR A 332 -6.31 8.81 -6.19
N SER A 333 -5.79 9.64 -7.09
CA SER A 333 -6.58 10.22 -8.19
C SER A 333 -7.20 9.15 -9.09
N ALA A 334 -6.44 8.09 -9.40
CA ALA A 334 -6.93 6.97 -10.19
C ALA A 334 -8.10 6.24 -9.48
N ALA A 335 -7.98 6.02 -8.17
CA ALA A 335 -9.03 5.43 -7.36
C ALA A 335 -10.28 6.31 -7.28
N ILE A 336 -10.12 7.62 -7.04
CA ILE A 336 -11.24 8.58 -7.01
C ILE A 336 -11.99 8.56 -8.34
N ARG A 337 -11.27 8.66 -9.47
CA ARG A 337 -11.89 8.63 -10.80
C ARG A 337 -12.57 7.30 -11.10
N GLY A 338 -11.94 6.18 -10.75
CA GLY A 338 -12.48 4.84 -10.97
C GLY A 338 -13.73 4.52 -10.14
N LEU A 339 -13.94 5.23 -9.03
CA LEU A 339 -15.06 5.04 -8.10
C LEU A 339 -16.09 6.17 -8.15
N MET A 340 -16.01 7.07 -9.14
CA MET A 340 -17.03 8.11 -9.33
C MET A 340 -18.40 7.48 -9.59
N PRO A 341 -19.48 7.97 -8.95
CA PRO A 341 -20.82 7.43 -9.16
C PRO A 341 -21.30 7.48 -10.61
N HIS A 342 -20.92 8.52 -11.35
CA HIS A 342 -21.32 8.74 -12.74
C HIS A 342 -20.14 9.19 -13.61
N PRO A 343 -20.19 8.99 -14.94
CA PRO A 343 -19.19 9.51 -15.87
C PRO A 343 -18.97 11.02 -15.72
N ILE A 344 -17.72 11.46 -15.85
CA ILE A 344 -17.32 12.87 -15.74
C ILE A 344 -17.97 13.72 -16.84
N ASP A 345 -18.18 13.14 -18.02
CA ASP A 345 -18.77 13.79 -19.19
C ASP A 345 -20.30 13.71 -19.24
N SER A 346 -20.94 13.33 -18.13
CA SER A 346 -22.40 13.30 -18.02
C SER A 346 -23.01 14.69 -18.18
N GLY A 347 -23.96 14.84 -19.11
CA GLY A 347 -24.75 16.07 -19.27
C GLY A 347 -25.94 16.19 -18.31
N ASP A 348 -26.20 15.18 -17.48
CA ASP A 348 -27.30 15.17 -16.51
C ASP A 348 -26.92 15.96 -15.24
N PRO A 349 -27.67 17.03 -14.88
CA PRO A 349 -27.42 17.80 -13.66
C PRO A 349 -27.44 16.98 -12.37
N GLU A 350 -28.26 15.93 -12.28
CA GLU A 350 -28.30 15.08 -11.08
C GLU A 350 -27.01 14.26 -10.94
N HIS A 351 -26.46 13.77 -12.05
CA HIS A 351 -25.18 13.06 -12.07
C HIS A 351 -24.02 13.99 -11.69
N LEU A 352 -24.01 15.22 -12.20
CA LEU A 352 -22.99 16.22 -11.87
C LEU A 352 -23.05 16.57 -10.38
N ALA A 353 -24.24 16.79 -9.82
CA ALA A 353 -24.41 17.04 -8.40
C ALA A 353 -23.98 15.86 -7.52
N ALA A 354 -24.29 14.63 -7.92
CA ALA A 354 -23.86 13.42 -7.21
C ALA A 354 -22.34 13.25 -7.23
N ASN A 355 -21.70 13.48 -8.39
CA ASN A 355 -20.25 13.49 -8.53
C ASN A 355 -19.60 14.58 -7.66
N ARG A 356 -20.15 15.81 -7.66
CA ARG A 356 -19.64 16.88 -6.78
C ARG A 356 -19.66 16.47 -5.31
N LYS A 357 -20.79 15.95 -4.83
CA LYS A 357 -20.93 15.50 -3.43
C LYS A 357 -19.91 14.41 -3.08
N TYR A 358 -19.68 13.48 -4.01
CA TYR A 358 -18.66 12.44 -3.88
C TYR A 358 -17.25 13.04 -3.77
N LEU A 359 -16.91 14.01 -4.63
CA LEU A 359 -15.61 14.68 -4.63
C LEU A 359 -15.40 15.53 -3.37
N GLU A 360 -16.42 16.27 -2.94
CA GLU A 360 -16.39 17.03 -1.68
C GLU A 360 -16.13 16.11 -0.48
N GLY A 361 -16.76 14.93 -0.44
CA GLY A 361 -16.49 13.92 0.59
C GLY A 361 -15.05 13.39 0.58
N TRP A 362 -14.41 13.31 -0.59
CA TRP A 362 -12.96 13.03 -0.66
C TRP A 362 -12.13 14.22 -0.18
N MET A 363 -12.52 15.43 -0.53
CA MET A 363 -11.78 16.63 -0.13
C MET A 363 -11.84 16.88 1.38
N ASP A 364 -12.93 16.51 2.05
CA ASP A 364 -13.02 16.51 3.52
C ASP A 364 -11.88 15.67 4.15
N ARG A 365 -11.54 14.54 3.52
CA ARG A 365 -10.43 13.69 3.98
C ARG A 365 -9.08 14.35 3.78
N PHE A 366 -8.90 15.15 2.73
CA PHE A 366 -7.61 15.77 2.40
C PHE A 366 -7.31 17.07 3.15
N LEU A 367 -8.23 17.58 3.96
CA LEU A 367 -8.07 18.87 4.66
C LEU A 367 -6.75 18.98 5.46
N THR A 368 -6.31 17.88 6.06
CA THR A 368 -5.06 17.82 6.86
C THR A 368 -3.92 17.10 6.13
N SER A 369 -4.12 16.77 4.85
CA SER A 369 -3.13 16.07 4.03
C SER A 369 -2.06 17.02 3.48
N ARG A 370 -1.06 16.44 2.80
CA ARG A 370 0.01 17.16 2.11
C ARG A 370 -0.36 17.63 0.71
N ILE A 371 -1.64 17.64 0.34
CA ILE A 371 -2.08 18.00 -1.03
C ILE A 371 -1.59 19.39 -1.48
N TYR A 372 -1.52 20.35 -0.56
CA TYR A 372 -0.96 21.67 -0.86
C TYR A 372 0.56 21.66 -0.96
N ASN A 373 1.25 20.83 -0.18
CA ASN A 373 2.71 20.76 -0.19
C ASN A 373 3.25 20.12 -1.47
N VAL A 374 2.56 19.12 -2.02
CA VAL A 374 3.00 18.43 -3.24
C VAL A 374 2.77 19.24 -4.52
N ASN A 375 1.99 20.32 -4.44
CA ASN A 375 1.63 21.22 -5.54
C ASN A 375 2.25 22.64 -5.38
N GLN A 376 3.26 22.77 -4.51
CA GLN A 376 4.12 23.96 -4.41
C GLN A 376 5.44 23.68 -5.12
#